data_AF-A0A0C5BVV0-F1
#
_entry.id   AF-A0A0C5BVV0-F1
#
_cell.length_a   1.000
_cell.length_b   1.000
_cell.length_c   1.000
_cell.angle_alpha   90.00
_cell.angle_beta   90.00
_cell.angle_gamma   90.00
#
_symmetry.space_group_name_H-M   'P 1'
#
loop_
_entity.id
_entity.type
_entity.pdbx_description
1 polymer ?
#
loop_
_entity_poly.entity_id
_entity_poly.type
_entity_poly.pdbx_seq_one_letter_code
_entity_poly.pdbx_strand_id
1 'polypeptide(L)'
;MNAWNKFWNWYENKILGSVIVIAIIQFIQIPHMVWNADMMLEAGMISRVHPVIDWFLYGVDLIEIISIVNVGMIMFSLIKKRQNKKQMAVKKV
;
A
#
# COMPACT_ATOMS: atom_id res chain seq x y z
N MET A 1 2.45 20.56 -27.34
CA MET A 1 2.90 19.87 -26.11
C MET A 1 3.44 18.51 -26.50
N ASN A 2 4.74 18.27 -26.28
CA ASN A 2 5.47 17.08 -26.72
C ASN A 2 4.75 15.79 -26.30
N ALA A 3 4.61 14.83 -27.21
CA ALA A 3 4.00 13.52 -26.97
C ALA A 3 4.58 12.84 -25.71
N TRP A 4 5.87 13.08 -25.45
CA TRP A 4 6.58 12.67 -24.24
C TRP A 4 5.93 13.18 -22.94
N ASN A 5 5.56 14.46 -22.87
CA ASN A 5 4.89 15.01 -21.68
C ASN A 5 3.47 14.47 -21.52
N LYS A 6 2.79 14.13 -22.62
CA LYS A 6 1.49 13.46 -22.60
C LYS A 6 1.60 12.03 -22.07
N PHE A 7 2.63 11.30 -22.49
CA PHE A 7 2.92 9.95 -22.00
C PHE A 7 3.20 9.94 -20.49
N TRP A 8 4.08 10.82 -20.00
CA TRP A 8 4.39 10.90 -18.57
C TRP A 8 3.17 11.28 -17.72
N ASN A 9 2.32 12.21 -18.18
CA ASN A 9 1.06 12.54 -17.48
C ASN A 9 0.07 11.37 -17.48
N TRP A 10 -0.05 10.64 -18.59
CA TRP A 10 -0.89 9.45 -18.65
C TRP A 10 -0.39 8.35 -17.71
N TYR A 11 0.93 8.09 -17.71
CA TYR A 11 1.58 7.13 -16.84
C TYR A 11 1.43 7.48 -15.36
N GLU A 12 1.64 8.74 -14.99
CA GLU A 12 1.46 9.22 -13.60
C GLU A 12 0.02 9.06 -13.13
N ASN A 13 -0.97 9.29 -14.01
CA ASN A 13 -2.39 9.06 -13.71
C ASN A 13 -2.75 7.55 -13.61
N LYS A 14 -2.18 6.70 -14.47
CA LYS A 14 -2.34 5.23 -14.44
C LYS A 14 -1.71 4.60 -13.19
N ILE A 15 -0.52 5.07 -12.79
CA ILE A 15 0.13 4.66 -11.54
C ILE A 15 -0.74 5.06 -10.36
N LEU A 16 -1.23 6.31 -10.32
CA LEU A 16 -2.13 6.76 -9.26
C LEU A 16 -3.36 5.85 -9.12
N GLY A 17 -3.98 5.46 -10.23
CA GLY A 17 -5.11 4.52 -10.22
C GLY A 17 -4.72 3.13 -9.68
N SER A 18 -3.56 2.61 -10.09
CA SER A 18 -3.07 1.29 -9.65
C SER A 18 -2.66 1.29 -8.16
N VAL A 19 -2.06 2.38 -7.68
CA VAL A 19 -1.68 2.57 -6.27
C VAL A 19 -2.92 2.63 -5.37
N ILE A 20 -4.02 3.23 -5.84
CA ILE A 20 -5.29 3.23 -5.09
C ILE A 20 -5.84 1.80 -4.95
N VAL A 21 -5.81 1.00 -6.02
CA VAL A 21 -6.26 -0.39 -5.97
C VAL A 21 -5.40 -1.20 -4.98
N ILE A 22 -4.07 -1.03 -5.03
CA ILE A 22 -3.17 -1.70 -4.09
C ILE A 22 -3.43 -1.22 -2.65
N ALA A 23 -3.69 0.08 -2.43
CA ALA A 23 -4.03 0.60 -1.12
C ALA A 23 -5.36 0.02 -0.56
N ILE A 24 -6.35 -0.24 -1.42
CA ILE A 24 -7.60 -0.90 -1.02
C ILE A 24 -7.34 -2.35 -0.62
N ILE A 25 -6.56 -3.09 -1.40
CA ILE A 25 -6.18 -4.47 -1.08
C ILE A 25 -5.45 -4.50 0.27
N GLN A 26 -4.51 -3.59 0.49
CA GLN A 26 -3.77 -3.44 1.74
C GLN A 26 -4.66 -3.05 2.93
N PHE A 27 -5.74 -2.30 2.70
CA PHE A 27 -6.68 -1.94 3.76
C PHE A 27 -7.48 -3.16 4.24
N ILE A 28 -7.86 -4.06 3.33
CA ILE A 28 -8.54 -5.33 3.66
C ILE A 28 -7.62 -6.29 4.44
N GLN A 29 -6.29 -6.12 4.33
CA GLN A 29 -5.30 -6.92 5.06
C GLN A 29 -5.15 -6.50 6.53
N ILE A 30 -5.47 -5.25 6.90
CA ILE A 30 -5.36 -4.79 8.30
C ILE A 30 -6.27 -5.59 9.25
N PRO A 31 -7.56 -5.82 8.94
CA PRO A 31 -8.42 -6.71 9.73
C PRO A 31 -7.88 -8.13 9.85
N HIS A 32 -7.27 -8.68 8.79
CA HIS A 32 -6.69 -10.02 8.81
C HIS A 32 -5.55 -10.12 9.84
N MET A 33 -4.63 -9.15 9.83
CA MET A 33 -3.55 -9.06 10.81
C MET A 33 -4.07 -8.98 12.26
N VAL A 34 -5.13 -8.20 12.49
CA VAL A 34 -5.74 -8.03 13.83
C VAL A 34 -6.43 -9.31 14.28
N TRP A 35 -7.23 -9.94 13.41
CA TRP A 35 -7.90 -11.21 13.71
C TRP A 35 -6.89 -12.33 13.99
N ASN A 36 -5.80 -12.36 13.24
CA ASN A 36 -4.74 -13.34 13.40
C ASN A 36 -3.96 -13.14 14.73
N ALA A 37 -3.71 -11.90 15.12
CA ALA A 37 -3.13 -11.56 16.42
C ALA A 37 -4.06 -11.89 17.59
N ASP A 38 -5.36 -11.66 17.43
CA ASP A 38 -6.39 -12.01 18.43
C ASP A 38 -6.49 -13.52 18.61
N MET A 39 -6.56 -14.28 17.52
CA MET A 39 -6.49 -15.75 17.55
C MET A 39 -5.20 -16.28 18.17
N MET A 40 -4.06 -15.62 17.94
CA MET A 40 -2.78 -15.99 18.57
C MET A 40 -2.83 -15.80 20.10
N LEU A 41 -3.50 -14.74 20.58
CA LEU A 41 -3.65 -14.47 22.01
C LEU A 41 -4.67 -15.40 22.68
N GLU A 42 -5.75 -15.76 21.98
CA GLU A 42 -6.84 -16.58 22.51
C GLU A 42 -6.50 -18.09 22.50
N ALA A 43 -5.80 -18.57 21.47
CA ALA A 43 -5.51 -20.00 21.31
C ALA A 43 -4.29 -20.49 22.12
N GLY A 44 -3.41 -19.60 22.59
CA GLY A 44 -2.26 -19.92 23.47
C GLY A 44 -1.19 -20.88 22.91
N MET A 45 -1.47 -21.59 21.81
CA MET A 45 -0.59 -22.53 21.11
C MET A 45 -1.02 -22.67 19.65
N ILE A 46 -0.17 -22.25 18.70
CA ILE A 46 -0.33 -22.58 17.27
C ILE A 46 1.01 -22.97 16.63
N SER A 47 2.14 -22.44 17.11
CA SER A 47 3.42 -22.68 16.45
C SER A 47 3.79 -24.17 16.46
N ARG A 48 3.94 -24.74 15.25
CA ARG A 48 4.58 -26.03 14.89
C ARG A 48 3.68 -27.20 14.47
N VAL A 49 2.35 -27.07 14.39
CA VAL A 49 1.49 -28.21 13.96
C VAL A 49 1.33 -28.27 12.45
N HIS A 50 1.11 -27.13 11.78
CA HIS A 50 0.94 -27.07 10.32
C HIS A 50 1.73 -25.91 9.69
N PRO A 51 2.98 -26.13 9.27
CA PRO A 51 3.85 -25.07 8.73
C PRO A 51 3.29 -24.35 7.49
N VAL A 52 2.42 -25.01 6.72
CA VAL A 52 1.74 -24.38 5.58
C VAL A 52 0.67 -23.39 6.05
N ILE A 53 -0.10 -23.76 7.06
CA ILE A 53 -1.17 -22.91 7.62
C ILE A 53 -0.53 -21.75 8.39
N ASP A 54 0.55 -22.01 9.14
CA ASP A 54 1.34 -20.98 9.80
C ASP A 54 1.96 -20.00 8.78
N TRP A 55 2.40 -20.47 7.62
CA TRP A 55 2.91 -19.61 6.55
C TRP A 55 1.80 -18.78 5.89
N PHE A 56 0.63 -19.35 5.62
CA PHE A 56 -0.49 -18.58 5.06
C PHE A 56 -1.07 -17.58 6.05
N LEU A 57 -1.18 -17.95 7.33
CA LEU A 57 -1.71 -17.08 8.37
C LEU A 57 -0.73 -15.99 8.79
N TYR A 58 0.55 -16.31 9.00
CA TYR A 58 1.54 -15.37 9.54
C TYR A 58 2.59 -14.92 8.52
N GLY A 59 2.98 -15.77 7.57
CA GLY A 59 4.03 -15.50 6.59
C GLY A 59 3.61 -14.51 5.50
N VAL A 60 2.35 -14.58 5.05
CA VAL A 60 1.80 -13.66 4.04
C VAL A 60 1.69 -12.23 4.60
N ASP A 61 1.21 -12.08 5.85
CA ASP A 61 1.12 -10.79 6.55
C ASP A 61 2.49 -10.07 6.65
N LEU A 62 3.58 -10.82 6.88
CA LEU A 62 4.93 -10.24 6.96
C LEU A 62 5.39 -9.58 5.65
N ILE A 63 5.03 -10.17 4.51
CA ILE A 63 5.33 -9.60 3.18
C ILE A 63 4.41 -8.41 2.89
N GLU A 64 3.17 -8.47 3.37
CA GLU A 64 2.18 -7.42 3.21
C GLU A 64 2.56 -6.12 3.94
N ILE A 65 3.19 -6.19 5.12
CA ILE A 65 3.70 -5.00 5.83
C ILE A 65 4.68 -4.21 4.95
N ILE A 66 5.63 -4.88 4.30
CA ILE A 66 6.61 -4.23 3.41
C ILE A 66 5.89 -3.57 2.22
N SER A 67 4.89 -4.25 1.67
CA SER A 67 4.04 -3.72 0.59
C SER A 67 3.24 -2.49 1.03
N ILE A 68 2.60 -2.52 2.21
CA ILE A 68 1.85 -1.40 2.80
C ILE A 68 2.73 -0.16 2.93
N VAL A 69 3.94 -0.32 3.50
CA VAL A 69 4.88 0.79 3.68
C VAL A 69 5.31 1.37 2.34
N ASN A 70 5.66 0.51 1.36
CA ASN A 70 6.10 0.96 0.04
C ASN A 70 4.99 1.72 -0.71
N VAL A 71 3.78 1.18 -0.71
CA VAL A 71 2.59 1.79 -1.33
C VAL A 71 2.25 3.11 -0.64
N GLY A 72 2.33 3.15 0.69
CA GLY A 72 2.16 4.37 1.49
C GLY A 72 3.17 5.46 1.11
N MET A 73 4.46 5.11 0.99
CA MET A 73 5.50 6.03 0.56
C MET A 73 5.27 6.56 -0.88
N ILE A 74 4.87 5.68 -1.80
CA ILE A 74 4.54 6.07 -3.19
C ILE A 74 3.35 7.03 -3.21
N MET A 75 2.28 6.70 -2.50
CA MET A 75 1.08 7.54 -2.43
C MET A 75 1.41 8.89 -1.79
N PHE A 76 2.20 8.91 -0.71
CA PHE A 76 2.67 10.13 -0.05
C PHE A 76 3.51 11.00 -1.00
N SER A 77 4.45 10.40 -1.74
CA SER A 77 5.28 11.11 -2.72
C SER A 77 4.43 11.75 -3.84
N LEU A 78 3.44 11.02 -4.35
CA LEU A 78 2.52 11.51 -5.39
C LEU A 78 1.65 12.67 -4.89
N ILE A 79 1.12 12.57 -3.67
CA ILE A 79 0.33 13.64 -3.04
C ILE A 79 1.19 14.88 -2.80
N LYS A 80 2.40 14.71 -2.24
CA LYS A 80 3.35 15.80 -1.98
C LYS A 80 3.75 16.51 -3.27
N LYS A 81 4.01 15.76 -4.35
CA LYS A 81 4.35 16.31 -5.67
C LYS A 81 3.20 17.13 -6.27
N ARG A 82 1.94 16.69 -6.09
CA ARG A 82 0.75 17.46 -6.49
C ARG A 82 0.58 18.74 -5.66
N GLN A 83 0.80 18.69 -4.35
CA GLN A 83 0.71 19.87 -3.49
C GLN A 83 1.77 20.92 -3.84
N ASN A 84 3.01 20.51 -4.10
CA ASN A 84 4.08 21.42 -4.53
C ASN A 84 3.77 22.07 -5.89
N LYS A 85 3.18 21.32 -6.84
CA LYS A 85 2.71 21.88 -8.12
C LYS A 85 1.60 22.92 -7.92
N LYS A 86 0.65 22.68 -7.01
CA LYS A 86 -0.43 23.62 -6.67
C LYS A 86 0.12 24.90 -6.01
N GLN A 87 1.05 24.78 -5.07
CA GLN A 87 1.65 25.95 -4.41
C GLN A 87 2.46 26.84 -5.36
N MET A 88 3.21 26.25 -6.30
CA MET A 88 3.93 27.02 -7.33
C MET A 88 3.00 27.72 -8.32
N ALA A 89 1.82 27.16 -8.59
CA ALA A 89 0.82 27.80 -9.45
C ALA A 89 0.15 28.99 -8.74
N VAL A 90 -0.10 28.89 -7.43
CA VAL A 90 -0.66 29.98 -6.61
C VAL A 90 0.36 31.10 -6.39
N LYS A 91 1.65 30.79 -6.24
CA LYS A 91 2.72 31.80 -6.08
C LYS A 91 3.07 32.58 -7.36
N LYS A 92 2.57 32.15 -8.52
CA LYS A 92 2.78 32.79 -9.83
C LYS A 92 1.65 33.74 -10.24
N VAL A 93 0.58 33.81 -9.45
CA VAL A 93 -0.52 34.78 -9.56
C VAL A 93 -0.27 35.88 -8.55
#